data_AF-A0A376JP45-F1
#
_entry.id   AF-A0A376JP45-F1
#
_cell.length_a   1.000
_cell.length_b   1.000
_cell.length_c   1.000
_cell.angle_alpha   90.00
_cell.angle_beta   90.00
_cell.angle_gamma   90.00
#
_symmetry.space_group_name_H-M   'P 1'
#
loop_
_entity.id
_entity.type
_entity.pdbx_description
1 polymer ?
#
loop_
_entity_poly.entity_id
_entity_poly.type
_entity_poly.pdbx_seq_one_letter_code
_entity_poly.pdbx_strand_id
1 'polypeptide(L)'
;MQSWKQRDGWDSVAPISRVEMSLEARLTQLIIKPQKTGGDFKEIDLLGRQIERLARVNRYSQTGNEADLNPNIANRNKGGRRKPKKNFFSDEAIEKLEQIFFEQSFDYQLHWYRAGLEHRIRDILKSRQIGATFLFFPRGAAARPENRP
;
A
#
# COMPACT_ATOMS: atom_id res chain seq x y z
N MET A 1 -50.80 -2.46 -11.98
CA MET A 1 -51.04 -2.60 -10.52
C MET A 1 -49.70 -2.76 -9.80
N GLN A 2 -49.14 -1.65 -9.28
CA GLN A 2 -47.95 -1.62 -8.40
C GLN A 2 -48.24 -0.73 -7.16
N SER A 3 -49.51 -0.71 -6.72
CA SER A 3 -50.05 0.20 -5.68
C SER A 3 -49.52 -0.05 -4.25
N TRP A 4 -48.87 -1.19 -4.03
CA TRP A 4 -48.44 -1.68 -2.73
C TRP A 4 -47.02 -1.18 -2.44
N LYS A 5 -46.20 -1.11 -3.50
CA LYS A 5 -44.79 -0.70 -3.46
C LYS A 5 -44.62 0.81 -3.21
N GLN A 6 -45.57 1.64 -3.65
CA GLN A 6 -45.51 3.09 -3.51
C GLN A 6 -46.11 3.65 -2.22
N ARG A 7 -46.98 2.90 -1.51
CA ARG A 7 -47.69 3.43 -0.33
C ARG A 7 -46.80 3.58 0.90
N ASP A 8 -45.87 2.67 1.10
CA ASP A 8 -45.04 2.63 2.31
C ASP A 8 -43.61 3.15 2.07
N GLY A 9 -43.36 3.81 0.93
CA GLY A 9 -42.07 4.48 0.67
C GLY A 9 -40.85 3.54 0.62
N TRP A 10 -41.05 2.23 0.41
CA TRP A 10 -39.97 1.23 0.50
C TRP A 10 -38.82 1.51 -0.48
N ASP A 11 -39.08 2.12 -1.64
CA ASP A 11 -38.01 2.48 -2.61
C ASP A 11 -37.06 3.58 -2.10
N SER A 12 -37.45 4.35 -1.07
CA SER A 12 -36.58 5.39 -0.47
C SER A 12 -35.73 4.89 0.70
N VAL A 13 -35.99 3.67 1.18
CA VAL A 13 -35.23 3.07 2.27
C VAL A 13 -34.08 2.28 1.67
N ALA A 14 -32.85 2.80 1.80
CA ALA A 14 -31.65 2.07 1.43
C ALA A 14 -31.71 0.65 2.04
N PRO A 15 -31.30 -0.41 1.33
CA PRO A 15 -31.36 -1.79 1.84
C PRO A 15 -30.74 -1.96 3.23
N ILE A 16 -29.73 -1.15 3.55
CA ILE A 16 -29.08 -1.04 4.86
C ILE A 16 -30.07 -0.65 5.97
N SER A 17 -30.92 0.35 5.73
CA SER A 17 -31.88 0.84 6.72
C SER A 17 -33.01 -0.16 7.01
N ARG A 18 -33.37 -1.03 6.05
CA ARG A 18 -34.31 -2.14 6.33
C ARG A 18 -33.68 -3.20 7.24
N VAL A 19 -32.39 -3.50 7.03
CA VAL A 19 -31.64 -4.42 7.87
C VAL A 19 -31.51 -3.84 9.29
N GLU A 20 -31.21 -2.55 9.42
CA GLU A 20 -31.17 -1.85 10.72
C GLU A 20 -32.48 -2.00 11.50
N MET A 21 -33.62 -1.68 10.87
CA MET A 21 -34.94 -1.83 11.51
C MET A 21 -35.21 -3.27 11.97
N SER A 22 -34.83 -4.27 11.17
CA SER A 22 -35.03 -5.67 11.53
C SER A 22 -34.14 -6.12 12.70
N LEU A 23 -32.91 -5.60 12.78
CA LEU A 23 -31.97 -5.89 13.87
C LEU A 23 -32.42 -5.23 15.17
N GLU A 24 -32.86 -3.97 15.11
CA GLU A 24 -33.42 -3.26 16.27
C GLU A 24 -34.65 -3.98 16.82
N ALA A 25 -35.59 -4.37 15.95
CA ALA A 25 -36.78 -5.11 16.37
C ALA A 25 -36.43 -6.43 17.08
N ARG A 26 -35.45 -7.17 16.56
CA ARG A 26 -34.98 -8.42 17.18
C ARG A 26 -34.31 -8.17 18.53
N LEU A 27 -33.49 -7.11 18.64
CA LEU A 27 -32.85 -6.72 19.89
C LEU A 27 -33.90 -6.36 20.96
N THR A 28 -34.92 -5.58 20.61
CA THR A 28 -36.02 -5.23 21.50
C THR A 28 -36.77 -6.48 21.99
N GLN A 29 -37.05 -7.44 21.11
CA GLN A 29 -37.67 -8.72 21.49
C GLN A 29 -36.82 -9.49 22.52
N LEU A 30 -35.51 -9.56 22.34
CA LEU A 30 -34.60 -10.24 23.26
C LEU A 30 -34.47 -9.53 24.61
N ILE A 31 -34.52 -8.19 24.62
CA ILE A 31 -34.48 -7.40 25.85
C ILE A 31 -35.75 -7.60 26.68
N ILE A 32 -36.92 -7.57 26.04
CA ILE A 32 -38.24 -7.71 26.68
C ILE A 32 -38.45 -9.14 27.23
N LYS A 33 -37.72 -10.14 26.70
CA LYS A 33 -37.84 -11.53 27.15
C LYS A 33 -37.63 -11.67 28.67
N PRO A 34 -38.60 -12.26 29.41
CA PRO A 34 -38.59 -12.30 30.88
C PRO A 34 -37.55 -13.27 31.46
N GLN A 35 -37.32 -14.41 30.80
CA GLN A 35 -36.29 -15.38 31.15
C GLN A 35 -35.26 -15.45 30.04
N LYS A 36 -34.05 -14.95 30.32
CA LYS A 36 -32.94 -14.92 29.36
C LYS A 36 -32.07 -16.16 29.55
N THR A 37 -31.83 -16.86 28.45
CA THR A 37 -30.90 -17.99 28.37
C THR A 37 -29.51 -17.50 27.98
N GLY A 38 -28.47 -18.29 28.23
CA GLY A 38 -27.10 -17.97 27.79
C GLY A 38 -26.98 -17.74 26.28
N GLY A 39 -27.86 -18.35 25.47
CA GLY A 39 -27.95 -18.10 24.03
C GLY A 39 -28.46 -16.70 23.71
N ASP A 40 -29.46 -16.21 24.43
CA ASP A 40 -30.02 -14.86 24.23
C ASP A 40 -28.97 -13.77 24.51
N PHE A 41 -28.14 -13.94 25.54
CA PHE A 41 -27.06 -12.99 25.83
C PHE A 41 -26.00 -12.94 24.72
N LYS A 42 -25.67 -14.08 24.09
CA LYS A 42 -24.77 -14.11 22.93
C LYS A 42 -25.40 -13.45 21.71
N GLU A 43 -26.70 -13.66 21.49
CA GLU A 43 -27.42 -13.01 20.39
C GLU A 43 -27.44 -11.49 20.58
N ILE A 44 -27.71 -10.99 21.80
CA ILE A 44 -27.65 -9.56 22.13
C ILE A 44 -26.25 -8.97 21.86
N ASP A 45 -25.18 -9.65 22.30
CA ASP A 45 -23.80 -9.20 22.04
C ASP A 45 -23.49 -9.15 20.54
N LEU A 46 -23.89 -10.18 19.78
CA LEU A 46 -23.69 -10.24 18.33
C LEU A 46 -24.47 -9.15 17.60
N LEU A 47 -25.73 -8.92 17.98
CA LEU A 47 -26.57 -7.85 17.43
C LEU A 47 -25.98 -6.47 17.74
N GLY A 48 -25.48 -6.25 18.96
CA GLY A 48 -24.80 -5.00 19.33
C GLY A 48 -23.58 -4.70 18.46
N ARG A 49 -22.74 -5.71 18.18
CA ARG A 49 -21.59 -5.57 17.26
C ARG A 49 -22.01 -5.29 15.82
N GLN A 50 -23.13 -5.87 15.37
CA GLN A 50 -23.65 -5.60 14.02
C GLN A 50 -24.16 -4.16 13.89
N ILE A 51 -24.87 -3.63 14.90
CA ILE A 51 -25.32 -2.24 14.93
C ILE A 51 -24.12 -1.27 14.87
N GLU A 52 -23.06 -1.52 15.64
CA GLU A 52 -21.84 -0.71 15.59
C GLU A 52 -21.21 -0.72 14.18
N ARG A 53 -21.20 -1.88 13.51
CA ARG A 53 -20.67 -2.02 12.15
C ARG A 53 -21.51 -1.26 11.13
N LEU A 54 -22.83 -1.30 11.25
CA LEU A 54 -23.74 -0.55 10.38
C LEU A 54 -23.58 0.96 10.58
N ALA A 55 -23.47 1.42 11.83
CA ALA A 55 -23.18 2.82 12.13
C ALA A 55 -21.85 3.30 11.50
N ARG A 56 -20.81 2.45 11.50
CA ARG A 56 -19.53 2.73 10.82
C ARG A 56 -19.69 2.82 9.30
N VAL A 57 -20.47 1.93 8.70
CA VAL A 57 -20.78 1.95 7.25
C VAL A 57 -21.56 3.22 6.88
N ASN A 58 -22.54 3.63 7.70
CA ASN A 58 -23.27 4.87 7.48
C ASN A 58 -22.37 6.10 7.60
N ARG A 59 -21.49 6.15 8.62
CA ARG A 59 -20.49 7.23 8.74
C ARG A 59 -19.55 7.26 7.53
N TYR A 60 -19.08 6.11 7.05
CA TYR A 60 -18.30 6.03 5.82
C TYR A 60 -19.07 6.55 4.61
N SER A 61 -20.35 6.20 4.47
CA SER A 61 -21.19 6.71 3.37
C SER A 61 -21.35 8.23 3.37
N GLN A 62 -21.23 8.88 4.53
CA GLN A 62 -21.31 10.34 4.66
C GLN A 62 -19.94 11.02 4.49
N THR A 63 -18.88 10.48 5.10
CA THR A 63 -17.54 11.09 5.10
C THR A 63 -16.66 10.67 3.92
N GLY A 64 -16.90 9.49 3.35
CA GLY A 64 -16.05 8.87 2.32
C GLY A 64 -14.66 8.43 2.82
N ASN A 65 -14.40 8.48 4.12
CA ASN A 65 -13.08 8.22 4.70
C ASN A 65 -12.93 6.76 5.15
N GLU A 66 -12.04 6.00 4.52
CA GLU A 66 -11.79 4.58 4.83
C GLU A 66 -11.37 4.33 6.29
N ALA A 67 -10.86 5.35 6.99
CA ALA A 67 -10.51 5.26 8.41
C ALA A 67 -11.74 5.01 9.31
N ASP A 68 -12.95 5.41 8.88
CA ASP A 68 -14.20 5.17 9.61
C ASP A 68 -14.65 3.70 9.53
N LEU A 69 -14.28 2.99 8.44
CA LEU A 69 -14.64 1.59 8.23
C LEU A 69 -13.72 0.64 9.00
N ASN A 70 -12.43 0.98 9.10
CA ASN A 70 -11.43 0.14 9.73
C ASN A 70 -10.61 0.90 10.79
N PRO A 71 -10.88 0.68 12.10
CA PRO A 71 -10.15 1.35 13.17
C PRO A 71 -8.65 1.00 13.20
N ASN A 72 -8.23 -0.10 12.55
CA ASN A 72 -6.81 -0.44 12.43
C ASN A 72 -6.05 0.52 11.50
N ILE A 73 -6.73 1.19 10.56
CA ILE A 73 -6.11 2.21 9.69
C ILE A 73 -5.74 3.44 10.53
N ALA A 74 -6.64 3.87 11.42
CA ALA A 74 -6.35 4.95 12.37
C ALA A 74 -5.16 4.58 13.28
N ASN A 75 -5.13 3.34 13.79
CA ASN A 75 -4.02 2.86 14.62
C ASN A 75 -2.69 2.77 13.85
N ARG A 76 -2.71 2.39 12.57
CA ARG A 76 -1.53 2.35 11.69
C ARG A 76 -0.96 3.75 11.43
N ASN A 77 -1.83 4.75 11.31
CA ASN A 77 -1.44 6.13 11.02
C ASN A 77 -1.09 6.95 12.28
N LYS A 78 -1.39 6.43 13.48
CA LYS A 78 -1.08 7.10 14.76
C LYS A 78 0.42 7.11 15.09
N GLY A 79 1.18 6.15 14.56
CA GLY A 79 2.63 6.14 14.67
C GLY A 79 3.28 7.03 13.62
N GLY A 80 4.26 7.85 14.01
CA GLY A 80 5.09 8.60 13.05
C GLY A 80 5.69 7.64 12.03
N ARG A 81 5.36 7.82 10.75
CA ARG A 81 5.91 7.01 9.65
C ARG A 81 7.43 7.08 9.70
N ARG A 82 8.10 5.95 9.96
CA ARG A 82 9.56 5.85 9.82
C ARG A 82 9.90 6.21 8.38
N LYS A 83 10.66 7.28 8.20
CA LYS A 83 11.14 7.68 6.87
C LYS A 83 11.94 6.51 6.29
N PRO A 84 11.75 6.15 5.01
CA PRO A 84 12.55 5.12 4.38
C PRO A 84 14.03 5.51 4.49
N LYS A 85 14.87 4.57 4.95
CA LYS A 85 16.31 4.77 5.02
C LYS A 85 16.80 4.90 3.58
N LYS A 86 17.32 6.08 3.21
CA LYS A 86 17.95 6.27 1.90
C LYS A 86 19.14 5.30 1.80
N ASN A 87 19.36 4.71 0.63
CA ASN A 87 20.52 3.86 0.36
C ASN A 87 21.79 4.69 0.55
N PHE A 88 22.38 4.62 1.75
CA PHE A 88 23.63 5.28 2.08
C PHE A 88 24.75 4.26 1.86
N PHE A 89 25.55 4.46 0.82
CA PHE A 89 26.81 3.76 0.63
C PHE A 89 27.88 4.58 1.34
N SER A 90 28.67 3.95 2.22
CA SER A 90 29.89 4.56 2.75
C SER A 90 30.94 4.64 1.64
N ASP A 91 31.88 5.58 1.75
CA ASP A 91 32.95 5.73 0.76
C ASP A 91 33.77 4.43 0.61
N GLU A 92 34.04 3.72 1.72
CA GLU A 92 34.68 2.40 1.71
C GLU A 92 33.89 1.34 0.92
N ALA A 93 32.56 1.43 0.91
CA ALA A 93 31.72 0.49 0.14
C ALA A 93 31.78 0.81 -1.35
N ILE A 94 31.94 2.09 -1.71
CA ILE A 94 32.10 2.51 -3.10
C ILE A 94 33.45 2.03 -3.64
N GLU A 95 34.53 2.19 -2.88
CA GLU A 95 35.87 1.71 -3.28
C GLU A 95 35.89 0.19 -3.49
N LYS A 96 35.27 -0.59 -2.60
CA LYS A 96 35.15 -2.04 -2.77
C LYS A 96 34.37 -2.42 -4.02
N LEU A 97 33.31 -1.67 -4.35
CA LEU A 97 32.54 -1.89 -5.58
C LEU A 97 33.37 -1.57 -6.83
N GLU A 98 34.19 -0.52 -6.80
CA GLU A 98 35.11 -0.19 -7.90
C GLU A 98 36.19 -1.27 -8.06
N GLN A 99 36.75 -1.78 -6.96
CA GLN A 99 37.74 -2.86 -7.01
C GLN A 99 37.16 -4.13 -7.66
N ILE A 100 36.00 -4.60 -7.18
CA ILE A 100 35.32 -5.77 -7.72
C ILE A 100 34.96 -5.56 -9.20
N PHE A 101 34.58 -4.34 -9.57
CA PHE A 101 34.25 -4.00 -10.95
C PHE A 101 35.46 -4.18 -11.88
N PHE A 102 36.62 -3.66 -11.51
CA PHE A 102 37.83 -3.83 -12.33
C PHE A 102 38.33 -5.27 -12.34
N GLU A 103 38.20 -5.99 -11.23
CA GLU A 103 38.59 -7.40 -11.13
C GLU A 103 37.73 -8.33 -12.00
N GLN A 104 36.43 -8.02 -12.13
CA GLN A 104 35.51 -8.77 -13.00
C GLN A 104 35.50 -8.28 -14.45
N SER A 105 36.14 -7.16 -14.75
CA SER A 105 36.15 -6.58 -16.10
C SER A 105 37.11 -7.32 -17.02
N PHE A 106 36.69 -7.52 -18.26
CA PHE A 106 37.54 -8.14 -19.28
C PHE A 106 38.48 -7.12 -19.92
N ASP A 107 39.64 -7.56 -20.44
CA ASP A 107 40.67 -6.68 -21.01
C ASP A 107 40.16 -5.73 -22.10
N TYR A 108 39.27 -6.20 -22.98
CA TYR A 108 38.67 -5.36 -24.02
C TYR A 108 37.76 -4.25 -23.45
N GLN A 109 37.14 -4.49 -22.30
CA GLN A 109 36.32 -3.50 -21.59
C GLN A 109 37.21 -2.44 -20.93
N LEU A 110 38.37 -2.84 -20.39
CA LEU A 110 39.38 -1.92 -19.86
C LEU A 110 39.93 -0.99 -20.95
N HIS A 111 40.13 -1.51 -22.17
CA HIS A 111 40.54 -0.69 -23.30
C HIS A 111 39.49 0.39 -23.63
N TRP A 112 38.20 0.02 -23.65
CA TRP A 112 37.13 1.01 -23.80
C TRP A 112 37.06 1.99 -22.62
N TYR A 113 37.27 1.54 -21.39
CA TYR A 113 37.30 2.42 -20.22
C TYR A 113 38.37 3.52 -20.36
N ARG A 114 39.60 3.14 -20.71
CA ARG A 114 40.72 4.06 -20.94
C ARG A 114 40.45 5.04 -22.08
N ALA A 115 39.96 4.53 -23.22
CA ALA A 115 39.58 5.37 -24.35
C ALA A 115 38.50 6.40 -23.98
N GLY A 116 37.64 6.10 -23.01
CA GLY A 116 36.60 7.02 -22.51
C GLY A 116 37.12 8.13 -21.59
N LEU A 117 38.32 7.98 -21.04
CA LEU A 117 39.00 9.05 -20.31
C LEU A 117 39.68 10.03 -21.27
N GLU A 118 40.17 9.53 -22.41
CA GLU A 118 40.90 10.32 -23.40
C GLU A 118 39.99 10.98 -24.45
N HIS A 119 38.89 10.33 -24.83
CA HIS A 119 38.02 10.78 -25.92
C HIS A 119 36.56 10.96 -25.46
N ARG A 120 36.03 12.17 -25.68
CA ARG A 120 34.65 12.56 -25.31
C ARG A 120 33.58 11.81 -26.12
N ILE A 121 33.82 11.59 -27.42
CA ILE A 121 32.90 10.89 -28.33
C ILE A 121 33.66 9.70 -28.92
N ARG A 122 33.03 8.53 -28.97
CA ARG A 122 33.65 7.27 -29.40
C ARG A 122 32.67 6.44 -30.21
N ASP A 123 33.08 6.04 -31.40
CA ASP A 123 32.37 5.08 -32.23
C ASP A 123 33.01 3.70 -32.06
N ILE A 124 32.29 2.77 -31.43
CA ILE A 124 32.82 1.46 -31.05
C ILE A 124 32.11 0.38 -31.85
N LEU A 125 32.85 -0.30 -32.72
CA LEU A 125 32.38 -1.53 -33.35
C LEU A 125 32.52 -2.70 -32.36
N LYS A 126 31.41 -3.30 -31.99
CA LYS A 126 31.36 -4.37 -30.99
C LYS A 126 30.43 -5.52 -31.40
N SER A 127 30.84 -6.75 -31.08
CA SER A 127 30.01 -7.95 -31.25
C SER A 127 28.81 -7.98 -30.27
N ARG A 128 27.79 -8.80 -30.58
CA ARG A 128 26.63 -9.00 -29.69
C ARG A 128 27.05 -9.75 -28.42
N GLN A 129 26.32 -9.51 -27.32
CA GLN A 129 26.45 -10.25 -26.04
C GLN A 129 27.83 -10.23 -25.33
N ILE A 130 28.78 -9.40 -25.74
CA ILE A 130 30.09 -9.25 -25.07
C ILE A 130 30.08 -8.37 -23.80
N GLY A 131 28.94 -8.31 -23.09
CA GLY A 131 28.84 -7.57 -21.84
C GLY A 131 29.07 -6.05 -21.94
N ALA A 132 28.93 -5.42 -23.11
CA ALA A 132 29.10 -3.96 -23.24
C ALA A 132 28.16 -3.17 -22.31
N THR A 133 26.98 -3.72 -22.02
CA THR A 133 26.04 -3.20 -21.03
C THR A 133 26.68 -3.06 -19.64
N PHE A 134 27.53 -4.02 -19.24
CA PHE A 134 28.19 -4.01 -17.93
C PHE A 134 29.12 -2.80 -17.74
N LEU A 135 29.77 -2.36 -18.82
CA LEU A 135 30.65 -1.18 -18.80
C LEU A 135 29.90 0.14 -19.05
N PHE A 136 28.95 0.17 -20.00
CA PHE A 136 28.31 1.41 -20.44
C PHE A 136 27.03 1.77 -19.70
N PHE A 137 26.37 0.83 -19.02
CA PHE A 137 25.23 1.20 -18.18
C PHE A 137 25.74 1.83 -16.89
N PRO A 138 25.24 3.03 -16.51
CA PRO A 138 25.53 3.60 -15.21
C PRO A 138 24.92 2.69 -14.16
N ARG A 139 25.78 1.96 -13.44
CA ARG A 139 25.38 1.08 -12.35
C ARG A 139 25.05 1.92 -11.11
N GLY A 140 23.97 2.70 -11.16
CA GLY A 140 23.51 3.61 -10.11
C GLY A 140 24.42 4.84 -9.96
N ALA A 141 23.97 6.09 -10.06
CA ALA A 141 23.16 6.73 -9.03
C ALA A 141 23.69 6.59 -7.58
N ALA A 142 24.97 6.27 -7.38
CA ALA A 142 25.72 6.87 -6.28
C ALA A 142 26.27 8.17 -6.84
N ALA A 143 25.66 9.29 -6.44
CA ALA A 143 26.07 10.62 -6.87
C ALA A 143 27.57 10.78 -6.61
N ARG A 144 28.39 10.78 -7.67
CA ARG A 144 29.63 11.55 -7.61
C ARG A 144 29.16 13.00 -7.52
N PRO A 145 29.41 13.71 -6.42
CA PRO A 145 29.18 15.15 -6.42
C PRO A 145 30.00 15.71 -7.58
N GLU A 146 29.27 16.36 -8.47
CA GLU A 146 29.73 17.33 -9.45
C GLU A 146 31.03 17.98 -9.00
N ASN A 147 32.15 17.52 -9.59
CA ASN A 147 33.42 18.22 -9.70
C ASN A 147 34.37 17.37 -10.55
N ARG A 148 34.34 17.61 -11.85
CA ARG A 148 35.54 17.53 -12.69
C ARG A 148 35.57 18.81 -13.55
N PRO A 149 36.76 19.40 -13.76
CA PRO A 149 36.91 20.67 -14.47
C PRO A 149 36.48 20.58 -15.93
#